data_AF-A0A803K8S4-F1
#
_entry.id   AF-A0A803K8S4-F1
#
_cell.length_a   1.000
_cell.length_b   1.000
_cell.length_c   1.000
_cell.angle_alpha   90.00
_cell.angle_beta   90.00
_cell.angle_gamma   90.00
#
_symmetry.space_group_name_H-M   'P 1'
#
loop_
_entity.id
_entity.type
_entity.pdbx_description
1 polymer ?
#
loop_
_entity_poly.entity_id
_entity_poly.type
_entity_poly.pdbx_seq_one_letter_code
_entity_poly.pdbx_strand_id
1 'polypeptide(L)'
;MLSHRPEELLAARSREKSIPQRSHGQKDFLPDGSEAQNEKLRLCRAEQWELLKEERVERLGSLVKGIWRPKEDLVELTSPAGKFWQTMGFTHQGKQCLLPEEAVYLLECGAVQLFYHDSLLSVQEISVMERSFLLDDYESWAQSYRKAESQISFNVYQADGASEFKKSRPGKPYTRMCVRSFSDQVPSLGTVKSLGYQSKDVPLIFALVDNGEVAFYSFKDFELPVDVYP
;
A
#
# COMPACT_ATOMS: atom_id res chain seq x y z
N MET A 1 18.24 11.79 -22.98
CA MET A 1 18.53 10.56 -22.21
C MET A 1 20.02 10.56 -21.90
N LEU A 2 20.38 10.60 -20.62
CA LEU A 2 21.77 10.38 -20.21
C LEU A 2 22.13 8.93 -20.55
N SER A 3 23.12 8.73 -21.43
CA SER A 3 23.56 7.39 -21.81
C SER A 3 24.45 6.81 -20.70
N HIS A 4 23.85 6.14 -19.73
CA HIS A 4 24.61 5.38 -18.73
C HIS A 4 25.29 4.18 -19.38
N ARG A 5 26.52 3.89 -18.97
CA ARG A 5 27.22 2.68 -19.45
C ARG A 5 26.61 1.43 -18.81
N PRO A 6 26.54 0.29 -19.52
CA PRO A 6 25.98 -0.94 -18.97
C PRO A 6 26.61 -1.40 -17.65
N GLU A 7 27.91 -1.15 -17.47
CA GLU A 7 28.65 -1.45 -16.24
C GLU A 7 28.21 -0.57 -15.06
N GLU A 8 27.93 0.71 -15.30
CA GLU A 8 27.44 1.66 -14.30
C GLU A 8 26.05 1.25 -13.80
N LEU A 9 25.16 0.84 -14.73
CA LEU A 9 23.81 0.34 -14.40
C LEU A 9 23.85 -0.98 -13.63
N LEU A 10 24.79 -1.88 -13.98
CA LEU A 10 24.97 -3.15 -13.28
C LEU A 10 25.49 -2.94 -11.86
N ALA A 11 26.46 -2.03 -11.69
CA ALA A 11 27.01 -1.66 -10.39
C ALA A 11 25.95 -1.00 -9.50
N ALA A 12 25.20 -0.02 -10.02
CA ALA A 12 24.09 0.62 -9.29
C ALA A 12 23.06 -0.39 -8.78
N ARG A 13 22.67 -1.35 -9.63
CA ARG A 13 21.71 -2.41 -9.26
C ARG A 13 22.21 -3.35 -8.17
N SER A 14 23.51 -3.63 -8.13
CA SER A 14 24.09 -4.68 -7.29
C SER A 14 24.53 -4.18 -5.91
N ARG A 15 24.29 -2.90 -5.61
CA ARG A 15 24.59 -2.29 -4.32
C ARG A 15 23.64 -2.78 -3.22
N GLU A 16 24.13 -2.70 -1.99
CA GLU A 16 23.40 -3.11 -0.81
C GLU A 16 22.23 -2.16 -0.57
N LYS A 17 21.00 -2.68 -0.69
CA LYS A 17 19.75 -1.92 -0.56
C LYS A 17 19.19 -1.92 0.87
N SER A 18 19.89 -2.56 1.82
CA SER A 18 19.49 -2.62 3.22
C SER A 18 19.89 -1.32 3.91
N ILE A 19 18.97 -0.74 4.67
CA ILE A 19 19.35 0.26 5.67
C ILE A 19 20.23 -0.49 6.68
N PRO A 20 21.43 0.03 7.04
CA PRO A 20 22.30 -0.62 7.99
C PRO A 20 21.53 -0.95 9.28
N GLN A 21 21.23 -2.23 9.51
CA GLN A 21 20.59 -2.67 10.75
C GLN A 21 21.63 -2.60 11.85
N ARG A 22 21.49 -1.62 12.75
CA ARG A 22 22.34 -1.58 13.93
C ARG A 22 21.73 -2.47 15.01
N SER A 23 22.57 -3.25 15.66
CA SER A 23 22.28 -4.20 16.74
C SER A 23 21.73 -3.57 18.03
N HIS A 24 21.46 -2.26 18.05
CA HIS A 24 21.13 -1.51 19.26
C HIS A 24 19.80 -0.77 19.10
N GLY A 25 19.00 -0.80 20.17
CA GLY A 25 17.62 -0.33 20.18
C GLY A 25 17.47 1.20 20.12
N GLN A 26 16.23 1.67 19.98
CA GLN A 26 15.86 3.09 19.87
C GLN A 26 16.36 4.00 21.01
N LYS A 27 16.81 3.43 22.14
CA LYS A 27 17.30 4.19 23.31
C LYS A 27 18.67 4.85 23.10
N ASP A 28 19.47 4.38 22.15
CA ASP A 28 20.80 4.95 21.84
C ASP A 28 20.73 6.28 21.06
N PHE A 29 19.53 6.68 20.62
CA PHE A 29 19.27 7.95 19.94
C PHE A 29 18.83 9.07 20.90
N LEU A 30 18.72 8.77 22.20
CA LEU A 30 18.51 9.79 23.22
C LEU A 30 19.81 10.59 23.38
N PRO A 31 19.78 11.93 23.29
CA PRO A 31 21.00 12.74 23.34
C PRO A 31 21.67 12.61 24.72
N ASP A 32 22.85 11.99 24.75
CA ASP A 32 23.73 11.90 25.91
C ASP A 32 24.70 13.09 26.01
N GLY A 33 24.71 13.94 24.96
CA GLY A 33 25.51 15.17 24.90
C GLY A 33 26.99 14.96 24.61
N SER A 34 27.44 13.71 24.39
CA SER A 34 28.83 13.40 24.09
C SER A 34 29.18 13.70 22.62
N GLU A 35 30.41 14.17 22.39
CA GLU A 35 30.92 14.38 21.02
C GLU A 35 30.97 13.07 20.23
N ALA A 36 31.30 11.96 20.90
CA ALA A 36 31.33 10.63 20.28
C ALA A 36 29.94 10.18 19.78
N GLN A 37 28.87 10.45 20.54
CA GLN A 37 27.51 10.17 20.09
C GLN A 37 27.11 11.08 18.92
N ASN A 38 27.41 12.37 18.99
CA ASN A 38 27.11 13.32 17.91
C ASN A 38 27.79 12.95 16.59
N GLU A 39 29.07 12.56 16.63
CA GLU A 39 29.79 12.12 15.44
C GLU A 39 29.22 10.81 14.89
N LYS A 40 28.86 9.86 15.77
CA LYS A 40 28.18 8.61 15.37
C LYS A 40 26.84 8.88 14.69
N LEU A 41 26.02 9.78 15.24
CA LEU A 41 24.73 10.19 14.66
C LEU A 41 24.90 10.92 13.33
N ARG A 42 25.92 11.76 13.20
CA ARG A 42 26.26 12.45 11.95
C ARG A 42 26.64 11.44 10.86
N LEU A 43 27.51 10.48 11.17
CA LEU A 43 27.90 9.41 10.24
C LEU A 43 26.70 8.55 9.85
N CYS A 44 25.88 8.13 10.82
CA CYS A 44 24.62 7.41 10.53
C CYS A 44 23.73 8.18 9.56
N ARG A 45 23.53 9.48 9.80
CA ARG A 45 22.68 10.33 8.96
C ARG A 45 23.25 10.46 7.55
N ALA A 46 24.57 10.62 7.44
CA ALA A 46 25.24 10.69 6.15
C ALA A 46 25.10 9.38 5.36
N GLU A 47 25.33 8.22 5.98
CA GLU A 47 25.13 6.90 5.38
C GLU A 47 23.68 6.70 4.91
N GLN A 48 22.71 7.03 5.76
CA GLN A 48 21.28 6.98 5.40
C GLN A 48 20.95 7.90 4.23
N TRP A 49 21.52 9.11 4.22
CA TRP A 49 21.25 10.10 3.18
C TRP A 49 21.84 9.70 1.83
N GLU A 50 23.02 9.08 1.82
CA GLU A 50 23.61 8.56 0.58
C GLU A 50 22.80 7.38 0.01
N LEU A 51 22.25 6.50 0.87
CA LEU A 51 21.33 5.45 0.43
C LEU A 51 20.01 6.00 -0.13
N LEU A 52 19.47 7.07 0.47
CA LEU A 52 18.22 7.69 0.03
C LEU A 52 18.36 8.49 -1.28
N LYS A 53 19.54 9.08 -1.52
CA LYS A 53 19.86 9.79 -2.77
C LYS A 53 20.05 8.88 -3.96
N GLU A 54 20.29 7.60 -3.72
CA GLU A 54 20.66 6.67 -4.76
C GLU A 54 19.51 6.43 -5.74
N GLU A 55 19.79 6.58 -7.04
CA GLU A 55 18.85 6.27 -8.10
C GLU A 55 18.65 4.74 -8.20
N ARG A 56 17.41 4.30 -8.03
CA ARG A 56 17.06 2.87 -8.16
C ARG A 56 17.03 2.47 -9.63
N VAL A 57 17.96 1.61 -10.02
CA VAL A 57 18.05 1.05 -11.37
C VAL A 57 17.47 -0.35 -11.41
N GLU A 58 16.40 -0.54 -12.19
CA GLU A 58 15.80 -1.85 -12.47
C GLU A 58 15.98 -2.26 -13.94
N ARG A 59 16.03 -3.57 -14.21
CA ARG A 59 16.15 -4.07 -15.60
C ARG A 59 14.78 -3.96 -16.28
N LEU A 60 14.73 -3.34 -17.45
CA LEU A 60 13.49 -3.29 -18.24
C LEU A 60 12.88 -4.69 -18.49
N GLY A 61 13.71 -5.72 -18.65
CA GLY A 61 13.26 -7.10 -18.84
C GLY A 61 12.72 -7.79 -17.59
N SER A 62 12.89 -7.22 -16.38
CA SER A 62 12.29 -7.74 -15.15
C SER A 62 10.97 -7.06 -14.80
N LEU A 63 10.60 -5.99 -15.51
CA LEU A 63 9.36 -5.25 -15.27
C LEU A 63 8.21 -5.86 -16.07
N VAL A 64 7.09 -6.10 -15.39
CA VAL A 64 5.87 -6.55 -16.04
C VAL A 64 5.18 -5.34 -16.66
N LYS A 65 4.81 -5.43 -17.93
CA LYS A 65 4.08 -4.39 -18.65
C LYS A 65 2.58 -4.50 -18.43
N GLY A 66 1.93 -3.36 -18.22
CA GLY A 66 0.48 -3.23 -18.10
C GLY A 66 -0.06 -2.02 -18.84
N ILE A 67 -1.29 -2.12 -19.32
CA ILE A 67 -2.05 -1.03 -19.93
C ILE A 67 -3.06 -0.53 -18.92
N TRP A 68 -3.00 0.76 -18.59
CA TRP A 68 -3.95 1.40 -17.71
C TRP A 68 -5.25 1.70 -18.47
N ARG A 69 -6.39 1.22 -17.95
CA ARG A 69 -7.73 1.45 -18.50
C ARG A 69 -8.59 2.20 -17.48
N PRO A 70 -8.52 3.55 -17.41
CA PRO A 70 -9.19 4.31 -16.37
C PRO A 70 -10.71 4.08 -16.33
N LYS A 71 -11.34 3.98 -17.51
CA LYS A 71 -12.80 3.79 -17.64
C LYS A 71 -13.30 2.44 -17.13
N GLU A 72 -12.42 1.45 -17.09
CA GLU A 72 -12.72 0.08 -16.63
C GLU A 72 -12.22 -0.14 -15.20
N ASP A 73 -11.63 0.89 -14.59
CA ASP A 73 -11.06 0.88 -13.24
C ASP A 73 -10.08 -0.30 -13.01
N LEU A 74 -9.26 -0.60 -14.02
CA LEU A 74 -8.32 -1.71 -13.98
C LEU A 74 -7.06 -1.45 -14.82
N VAL A 75 -6.04 -2.25 -14.54
CA VAL A 75 -4.83 -2.36 -15.36
C VAL A 75 -4.75 -3.75 -15.95
N GLU A 76 -4.68 -3.84 -17.28
CA GLU A 76 -4.52 -5.10 -17.99
C GLU A 76 -3.03 -5.41 -18.18
N LEU A 77 -2.55 -6.53 -17.65
CA LEU A 77 -1.17 -6.96 -17.85
C LEU A 77 -0.98 -7.55 -19.25
N THR A 78 0.03 -7.06 -19.96
CA THR A 78 0.37 -7.48 -21.33
C THR A 78 1.56 -8.44 -21.38
N SER A 79 2.24 -8.62 -20.25
CA SER A 79 3.32 -9.59 -20.07
C SER A 79 3.06 -10.43 -18.83
N PRO A 80 3.66 -11.63 -18.71
CA PRO A 80 3.42 -12.53 -17.59
C PRO A 80 3.67 -11.86 -16.23
N ALA A 81 2.66 -11.86 -15.37
CA ALA A 81 2.77 -11.37 -14.02
C ALA A 81 3.76 -12.24 -13.22
N GLY A 82 4.91 -11.69 -12.86
CA GLY A 82 6.00 -12.41 -12.18
C GLY A 82 5.64 -12.85 -10.75
N LYS A 83 6.60 -12.75 -9.82
CA LYS A 83 6.42 -13.29 -8.46
C LYS A 83 5.28 -12.64 -7.66
N PHE A 84 4.99 -11.35 -7.89
CA PHE A 84 3.92 -10.63 -7.17
C PHE A 84 2.52 -11.20 -7.44
N TRP A 85 2.33 -11.93 -8.54
CA TRP A 85 1.04 -12.50 -8.91
C TRP A 85 0.54 -13.55 -7.92
N GLN A 86 1.35 -14.05 -6.99
CA GLN A 86 0.86 -14.93 -5.94
C GLN A 86 -0.01 -14.20 -4.90
N THR A 87 0.11 -12.88 -4.80
CA THR A 87 -0.56 -12.08 -3.76
C THR A 87 -1.43 -10.97 -4.36
N MET A 88 -1.06 -10.42 -5.51
CA MET A 88 -1.76 -9.31 -6.16
C MET A 88 -2.40 -9.71 -7.49
N GLY A 89 -3.44 -8.99 -7.87
CA GLY A 89 -4.14 -9.10 -9.15
C GLY A 89 -5.15 -10.23 -9.26
N PHE A 90 -5.96 -10.17 -10.31
CA PHE A 90 -7.09 -11.05 -10.54
C PHE A 90 -7.25 -11.38 -12.03
N THR A 91 -8.07 -12.38 -12.34
CA THR A 91 -8.39 -12.73 -13.73
C THR A 91 -9.70 -12.07 -14.13
N HIS A 92 -9.68 -11.25 -15.18
CA HIS A 92 -10.88 -10.67 -15.78
C HIS A 92 -10.91 -10.97 -17.27
N GLN A 93 -12.00 -11.57 -17.76
CA GLN A 93 -12.16 -11.96 -19.17
C GLN A 93 -10.97 -12.77 -19.73
N GLY A 94 -10.41 -13.67 -18.90
CA GLY A 94 -9.25 -14.50 -19.28
C GLY A 94 -7.90 -13.78 -19.29
N LYS A 95 -7.86 -12.49 -18.92
CA LYS A 95 -6.63 -11.69 -18.84
C LYS A 95 -6.22 -11.45 -17.39
N GLN A 96 -4.91 -11.25 -17.18
CA GLN A 96 -4.37 -10.89 -15.88
C GLN A 96 -4.55 -9.38 -15.67
N CYS A 97 -5.28 -8.99 -14.64
CA CYS A 97 -5.53 -7.59 -14.30
C CYS A 97 -5.06 -7.24 -12.89
N LEU A 98 -4.74 -5.97 -12.67
CA LEU A 98 -4.50 -5.38 -11.35
C LEU A 98 -5.58 -4.34 -11.06
N LEU A 99 -5.88 -4.16 -9.78
CA LEU A 99 -6.60 -2.97 -9.33
C LEU A 99 -5.70 -1.73 -9.49
N PRO A 100 -6.26 -0.52 -9.62
CA PRO A 100 -5.50 0.73 -9.68
C PRO A 100 -4.47 0.84 -8.55
N GLU A 101 -4.88 0.56 -7.31
CA GLU A 101 -4.03 0.70 -6.12
C GLU A 101 -2.88 -0.32 -6.12
N GLU A 102 -3.14 -1.55 -6.56
CA GLU A 102 -2.09 -2.57 -6.73
C GLU A 102 -1.09 -2.16 -7.80
N ALA A 103 -1.56 -1.57 -8.89
CA ALA A 103 -0.73 -1.13 -9.99
C ALA A 103 0.17 0.06 -9.62
N VAL A 104 -0.36 1.04 -8.87
CA VAL A 104 0.44 2.14 -8.32
C VAL A 104 1.50 1.61 -7.37
N TYR A 105 1.11 0.75 -6.43
CA TYR A 105 2.05 0.15 -5.48
C TYR A 105 3.18 -0.61 -6.20
N LEU A 106 2.84 -1.46 -7.18
CA LEU A 106 3.82 -2.22 -7.94
C LEU A 106 4.70 -1.33 -8.82
N LEU A 107 4.19 -0.20 -9.31
CA LEU A 107 4.97 0.77 -10.07
C LEU A 107 6.01 1.44 -9.18
N GLU A 108 5.61 1.91 -8.00
CA GLU A 108 6.51 2.50 -6.99
C GLU A 108 7.56 1.51 -6.50
N CYS A 109 7.19 0.23 -6.37
CA CYS A 109 8.12 -0.84 -6.05
C CYS A 109 9.10 -1.19 -7.18
N GLY A 110 8.93 -0.62 -8.38
CA GLY A 110 9.74 -0.96 -9.55
C GLY A 110 9.51 -2.39 -10.04
N ALA A 111 8.26 -2.88 -9.97
CA ALA A 111 7.89 -4.22 -10.42
C ALA A 111 7.09 -4.22 -11.74
N VAL A 112 6.40 -3.12 -12.06
CA VAL A 112 5.61 -2.97 -13.29
C VAL A 112 5.97 -1.71 -14.06
N GLN A 113 5.68 -1.70 -15.37
CA GLN A 113 5.63 -0.52 -16.23
C GLN A 113 4.22 -0.36 -16.75
N LEU A 114 3.68 0.85 -16.63
CA LEU A 114 2.31 1.15 -17.00
C LEU A 114 2.27 2.04 -18.24
N PHE A 115 1.38 1.72 -19.16
CA PHE A 115 1.21 2.43 -20.42
C PHE A 115 -0.23 2.95 -20.54
N TYR A 116 -0.38 4.15 -21.08
CA TYR A 116 -1.67 4.72 -21.49
C TYR A 116 -1.54 5.28 -22.89
N HIS A 117 -2.38 4.79 -23.82
CA HIS A 117 -2.27 5.11 -25.25
C HIS A 117 -0.82 4.99 -25.76
N ASP A 118 -0.18 3.85 -25.48
CA ASP A 118 1.21 3.52 -25.85
C ASP A 118 2.30 4.42 -25.25
N SER A 119 1.94 5.34 -24.37
CA SER A 119 2.89 6.20 -23.64
C SER A 119 3.20 5.61 -22.27
N LEU A 120 4.48 5.47 -21.94
CA LEU A 120 4.93 5.02 -20.62
C LEU A 120 4.56 6.10 -19.58
N LEU A 121 3.92 5.68 -18.49
CA LEU A 121 3.53 6.56 -17.42
C LEU A 121 4.56 6.58 -16.29
N SER A 122 4.86 7.77 -15.79
CA SER A 122 5.52 7.97 -14.51
C SER A 122 4.54 7.84 -13.34
N VAL A 123 5.07 7.61 -12.13
CA VAL A 123 4.27 7.60 -10.88
C VAL A 123 3.51 8.93 -10.71
N GLN A 124 4.14 10.05 -11.08
CA GLN A 124 3.54 11.38 -10.98
C GLN A 124 2.36 11.55 -11.95
N GLU A 125 2.53 11.13 -13.20
CA GLU A 125 1.45 11.18 -14.20
C GLU A 125 0.29 10.29 -13.78
N ILE A 126 0.54 9.09 -13.24
CA ILE A 126 -0.53 8.23 -12.73
C ILE A 126 -1.24 8.87 -11.55
N SER A 127 -0.52 9.44 -10.58
CA SER A 127 -1.18 10.09 -9.45
C SER A 127 -2.04 11.30 -9.87
N VAL A 128 -1.62 12.02 -10.91
CA VAL A 128 -2.42 13.12 -11.49
C VAL A 128 -3.58 12.57 -12.30
N MET A 129 -3.38 11.53 -13.11
CA MET A 129 -4.42 10.90 -13.92
C MET A 129 -5.48 10.23 -13.05
N GLU A 130 -5.07 9.41 -12.09
CA GLU A 130 -5.92 8.84 -11.05
C GLU A 130 -6.71 9.97 -10.38
N ARG A 131 -6.08 11.06 -9.94
CA ARG A 131 -6.80 12.22 -9.39
C ARG A 131 -7.70 12.96 -10.39
N SER A 132 -7.38 13.01 -11.68
CA SER A 132 -8.16 13.78 -12.67
C SER A 132 -9.37 12.98 -13.16
N PHE A 133 -9.19 11.70 -13.47
CA PHE A 133 -10.27 10.76 -13.76
C PHE A 133 -11.12 10.51 -12.52
N LEU A 134 -10.52 10.53 -11.33
CA LEU A 134 -11.26 10.75 -10.10
C LEU A 134 -11.98 12.09 -10.24
N LEU A 135 -11.42 13.28 -10.17
CA LEU A 135 -12.19 14.55 -10.13
C LEU A 135 -13.40 14.68 -11.08
N ASP A 136 -13.29 14.27 -12.36
CA ASP A 136 -14.41 14.32 -13.32
C ASP A 136 -15.53 13.32 -13.01
N ASP A 137 -15.18 12.11 -12.56
CA ASP A 137 -16.13 11.08 -12.12
C ASP A 137 -16.27 10.99 -10.59
N TYR A 138 -15.52 11.73 -9.77
CA TYR A 138 -15.35 11.59 -8.31
C TYR A 138 -16.45 12.34 -7.61
N GLU A 139 -16.92 13.46 -8.13
CA GLU A 139 -18.14 14.03 -7.58
C GLU A 139 -19.30 13.03 -7.72
N SER A 140 -19.38 12.29 -8.82
CA SER A 140 -20.40 11.25 -9.06
C SER A 140 -20.11 9.92 -8.34
N TRP A 141 -18.86 9.45 -8.39
CA TRP A 141 -18.33 8.20 -7.85
C TRP A 141 -18.12 8.31 -6.36
N ALA A 142 -17.56 9.39 -5.81
CA ALA A 142 -17.50 9.62 -4.37
C ALA A 142 -18.87 9.93 -3.79
N GLN A 143 -19.84 10.47 -4.56
CA GLN A 143 -21.25 10.45 -4.14
C GLN A 143 -21.80 9.01 -4.15
N SER A 144 -21.48 8.19 -5.14
CA SER A 144 -21.86 6.77 -5.18
C SER A 144 -21.16 5.94 -4.08
N TYR A 145 -19.93 6.27 -3.70
CA TYR A 145 -19.11 5.61 -2.68
C TYR A 145 -19.45 6.13 -1.28
N ARG A 146 -19.84 7.41 -1.13
CA ARG A 146 -20.48 7.95 0.09
C ARG A 146 -21.89 7.42 0.30
N LYS A 147 -22.59 7.10 -0.80
CA LYS A 147 -23.96 6.55 -0.78
C LYS A 147 -23.97 5.03 -0.71
N ALA A 148 -22.88 4.36 -1.09
CA ALA A 148 -22.63 2.99 -0.72
C ALA A 148 -22.53 2.94 0.80
N GLU A 149 -23.45 2.22 1.44
CA GLU A 149 -23.40 1.95 2.87
C GLU A 149 -21.96 1.56 3.24
N SER A 150 -21.44 2.09 4.35
CA SER A 150 -20.06 1.84 4.77
C SER A 150 -19.75 0.36 4.63
N GLN A 151 -18.84 0.02 3.73
CA GLN A 151 -18.51 -1.35 3.35
C GLN A 151 -17.13 -1.74 3.86
N ILE A 152 -16.91 -3.03 4.01
CA ILE A 152 -15.58 -3.58 4.30
C ILE A 152 -14.74 -3.47 3.03
N SER A 153 -13.70 -2.65 3.07
CA SER A 153 -12.81 -2.35 1.94
C SER A 153 -11.77 -3.45 1.71
N PHE A 154 -11.16 -3.97 2.79
CA PHE A 154 -10.06 -4.94 2.66
C PHE A 154 -10.19 -6.12 3.63
N ASN A 155 -9.76 -7.29 3.16
CA ASN A 155 -9.42 -8.43 4.01
C ASN A 155 -7.90 -8.43 4.19
N VAL A 156 -7.44 -8.38 5.44
CA VAL A 156 -6.01 -8.34 5.77
C VAL A 156 -5.56 -9.71 6.25
N TYR A 157 -4.52 -10.23 5.63
CA TYR A 157 -3.91 -11.52 5.95
C TYR A 157 -2.49 -11.30 6.47
N GLN A 158 -2.12 -11.97 7.55
CA GLN A 158 -0.78 -11.83 8.13
C GLN A 158 0.28 -12.53 7.27
N ALA A 159 1.50 -11.98 7.30
CA ALA A 159 2.61 -12.47 6.50
C ALA A 159 3.20 -13.79 7.02
N ASP A 160 3.01 -14.13 8.29
CA ASP A 160 3.43 -15.40 8.89
C ASP A 160 2.70 -16.61 8.29
N GLY A 161 1.45 -16.44 7.86
CA GLY A 161 0.67 -17.42 7.08
C GLY A 161 0.82 -17.31 5.56
N ALA A 162 1.76 -16.49 5.04
CA ALA A 162 1.87 -16.22 3.60
C ALA A 162 2.16 -17.47 2.74
N SER A 163 2.75 -18.52 3.32
CA SER A 163 2.98 -19.80 2.62
C SER A 163 1.70 -20.61 2.41
N GLU A 164 0.67 -20.40 3.23
CA GLU A 164 -0.63 -21.08 3.14
C GLU A 164 -1.66 -20.27 2.34
N PHE A 165 -1.44 -18.97 2.21
CA PHE A 165 -2.32 -18.07 1.47
C PHE A 165 -2.39 -18.45 -0.02
N LYS A 166 -3.61 -18.57 -0.54
CA LYS A 166 -3.87 -18.75 -1.96
C LYS A 166 -4.93 -17.75 -2.38
N LYS A 167 -4.69 -16.92 -3.41
CA LYS A 167 -5.70 -15.95 -3.89
C LYS A 167 -7.05 -16.59 -4.23
N SER A 168 -7.03 -17.81 -4.78
CA SER A 168 -8.25 -18.55 -5.11
C SER A 168 -8.99 -19.10 -3.88
N ARG A 169 -8.30 -19.23 -2.73
CA ARG A 169 -8.87 -19.72 -1.48
C ARG A 169 -8.09 -19.16 -0.28
N PRO A 170 -8.26 -17.87 0.05
CA PRO A 170 -7.36 -17.14 0.93
C PRO A 170 -7.55 -17.48 2.43
N GLY A 171 -8.58 -18.25 2.79
CA GLY A 171 -8.86 -18.60 4.18
C GLY A 171 -9.53 -17.46 4.96
N LYS A 172 -9.54 -17.58 6.30
CA LYS A 172 -10.11 -16.57 7.20
C LYS A 172 -9.13 -15.39 7.32
N PRO A 173 -9.57 -14.13 7.08
CA PRO A 173 -8.72 -12.96 7.30
C PRO A 173 -8.36 -12.79 8.78
N TYR A 174 -7.21 -12.20 9.04
CA TYR A 174 -6.81 -11.78 10.39
C TYR A 174 -7.67 -10.62 10.87
N THR A 175 -7.89 -9.63 10.00
CA THR A 175 -8.79 -8.50 10.27
C THR A 175 -9.43 -8.04 8.97
N ARG A 176 -10.56 -7.35 9.10
CA ARG A 176 -11.26 -6.67 8.01
C ARG A 176 -11.14 -5.17 8.22
N MET A 177 -10.95 -4.42 7.14
CA MET A 177 -10.70 -3.00 7.20
C MET A 177 -11.76 -2.21 6.44
N CYS A 178 -12.25 -1.14 7.05
CA CYS A 178 -13.09 -0.12 6.41
C CYS A 178 -12.25 1.16 6.28
N VAL A 179 -11.99 1.59 5.05
CA VAL A 179 -11.23 2.82 4.78
C VAL A 179 -12.17 4.00 4.66
N ARG A 180 -11.84 5.10 5.34
CA ARG A 180 -12.63 6.34 5.34
C ARG A 180 -11.74 7.57 5.27
N SER A 181 -12.23 8.66 4.69
CA SER A 181 -11.56 9.96 4.81
C SER A 181 -11.80 10.54 6.19
N PHE A 182 -10.80 11.25 6.75
CA PHE A 182 -10.99 12.03 7.97
C PHE A 182 -12.08 13.10 7.84
N SER A 183 -12.27 13.63 6.63
CA SER A 183 -13.31 14.64 6.35
C SER A 183 -14.71 14.04 6.19
N ASP A 184 -14.87 12.71 6.21
CA ASP A 184 -16.19 12.08 6.11
C ASP A 184 -16.97 12.18 7.42
N GLN A 185 -18.29 12.12 7.34
CA GLN A 185 -19.15 12.08 8.53
C GLN A 185 -18.87 10.84 9.36
N VAL A 186 -18.72 11.04 10.68
CA VAL A 186 -18.56 9.96 11.66
C VAL A 186 -19.71 8.96 11.49
N PRO A 187 -19.43 7.64 11.38
CA PRO A 187 -20.48 6.65 11.15
C PRO A 187 -21.41 6.59 12.35
N SER A 188 -22.71 6.41 12.10
CA SER A 188 -23.67 6.14 13.16
C SER A 188 -23.36 4.81 13.85
N LEU A 189 -23.77 4.66 15.12
CA LEU A 189 -23.62 3.40 15.84
C LEU A 189 -24.31 2.24 15.11
N GLY A 190 -25.43 2.48 14.43
CA GLY A 190 -26.11 1.47 13.62
C GLY A 190 -25.27 0.98 12.45
N THR A 191 -24.57 1.89 11.77
CA THR A 191 -23.64 1.56 10.69
C THR A 191 -22.45 0.74 11.21
N VAL A 192 -21.85 1.17 12.33
CA VAL A 192 -20.73 0.45 12.95
C VAL A 192 -21.15 -0.97 13.37
N LYS A 193 -22.34 -1.13 13.95
CA LYS A 193 -22.88 -2.45 14.32
C LYS A 193 -23.15 -3.32 13.08
N SER A 194 -23.77 -2.76 12.04
CA SER A 194 -24.02 -3.47 10.78
C SER A 194 -22.72 -4.01 10.19
N LEU A 195 -21.69 -3.17 10.10
CA LEU A 195 -20.36 -3.58 9.66
C LEU A 195 -19.72 -4.64 10.56
N GLY A 196 -19.88 -4.52 11.88
CA GLY A 196 -19.44 -5.53 12.84
C GLY A 196 -20.11 -6.89 12.58
N TYR A 197 -21.43 -6.91 12.38
CA TYR A 197 -22.17 -8.11 12.03
C TYR A 197 -21.73 -8.71 10.69
N GLN A 198 -21.46 -7.88 9.67
CA GLN A 198 -20.92 -8.34 8.39
C GLN A 198 -19.52 -8.96 8.55
N SER A 199 -18.71 -8.42 9.48
CA SER A 199 -17.38 -8.91 9.83
C SER A 199 -17.40 -10.26 10.55
N LYS A 200 -18.54 -10.64 11.16
CA LYS A 200 -18.74 -11.88 11.91
C LYS A 200 -17.71 -12.02 13.04
N ASP A 201 -16.93 -13.10 13.02
CA ASP A 201 -15.90 -13.47 13.99
C ASP A 201 -14.50 -12.97 13.59
N VAL A 202 -14.41 -12.03 12.64
CA VAL A 202 -13.17 -11.37 12.23
C VAL A 202 -13.17 -9.94 12.79
N PRO A 203 -12.11 -9.50 13.49
CA PRO A 203 -11.99 -8.14 13.98
C PRO A 203 -12.13 -7.10 12.86
N LEU A 204 -12.91 -6.04 13.11
CA LEU A 204 -13.09 -4.92 12.19
C LEU A 204 -12.24 -3.71 12.63
N ILE A 205 -11.48 -3.16 11.69
CA ILE A 205 -10.66 -1.96 11.85
C ILE A 205 -11.15 -0.86 10.93
N PHE A 206 -11.21 0.36 11.42
CA PHE A 206 -11.45 1.58 10.64
C PHE A 206 -10.11 2.27 10.40
N ALA A 207 -9.73 2.44 9.14
CA ALA A 207 -8.56 3.20 8.74
C ALA A 207 -9.01 4.58 8.27
N LEU A 208 -8.69 5.61 9.05
CA LEU A 208 -8.94 7.00 8.69
C LEU A 208 -7.73 7.54 7.95
N VAL A 209 -7.96 8.04 6.74
CA VAL A 209 -6.93 8.59 5.87
C VAL A 209 -7.08 10.11 5.82
N ASP A 210 -5.99 10.82 6.10
CA ASP A 210 -5.88 12.27 5.92
C ASP A 210 -4.49 12.65 5.42
N ASN A 211 -4.41 13.38 4.32
CA ASN A 211 -3.15 13.96 3.81
C ASN A 211 -1.94 12.99 3.74
N GLY A 212 -2.20 11.71 3.48
CA GLY A 212 -1.16 10.66 3.40
C GLY A 212 -0.83 9.99 4.74
N GLU A 213 -1.41 10.44 5.85
CA GLU A 213 -1.38 9.74 7.14
C GLU A 213 -2.58 8.81 7.28
N VAL A 214 -2.36 7.70 7.99
CA VAL A 214 -3.39 6.70 8.27
C VAL A 214 -3.44 6.41 9.76
N ALA A 215 -4.62 6.59 10.37
CA ALA A 215 -4.90 6.23 11.75
C ALA A 215 -5.85 5.02 11.81
N PHE A 216 -5.52 4.03 12.64
CA PHE A 216 -6.31 2.80 12.77
C PHE A 216 -7.09 2.79 14.08
N TYR A 217 -8.39 2.54 14.00
CA TYR A 217 -9.30 2.43 15.14
C TYR A 217 -9.98 1.08 15.12
N SER A 218 -10.09 0.43 16.28
CA SER A 218 -10.93 -0.75 16.45
C SER A 218 -11.93 -0.48 17.58
N PHE A 219 -13.16 -0.92 17.35
CA PHE A 219 -14.16 -0.95 18.40
C PHE A 219 -14.00 -2.28 19.12
N LYS A 220 -13.57 -2.22 20.38
CA LYS A 220 -13.62 -3.39 21.25
C LYS A 220 -15.04 -3.54 21.79
N ASP A 221 -15.54 -4.77 21.83
CA ASP A 221 -16.72 -5.06 22.62
C ASP A 221 -16.44 -4.64 24.07
N PHE A 222 -17.29 -3.77 24.59
CA PHE A 222 -17.21 -3.32 25.97
C PHE A 222 -18.26 -4.09 26.76
N GLU A 223 -17.82 -4.99 27.64
CA GLU A 223 -18.70 -5.56 28.63
C GLU A 223 -18.93 -4.49 29.70
N LEU A 224 -20.16 -3.99 29.80
CA LEU A 224 -20.54 -3.13 30.91
C LEU A 224 -20.47 -3.97 32.19
N PRO A 225 -19.81 -3.50 33.26
CA PRO A 225 -19.84 -4.18 34.53
C PRO A 225 -21.30 -4.35 34.96
N VAL A 226 -21.67 -5.60 35.26
CA VAL A 226 -23.00 -5.92 35.77
C VAL A 226 -23.01 -5.54 37.24
N ASP A 227 -23.95 -4.69 37.66
CA ASP A 227 -24.17 -4.43 39.08
C ASP A 227 -24.47 -5.76 39.77
N VAL A 228 -23.52 -6.20 40.62
CA VAL A 228 -23.72 -7.36 41.47
C VAL A 228 -24.56 -6.88 42.66
N TYR A 229 -25.89 -6.90 42.51
CA TYR A 229 -26.76 -6.67 43.66
C TYR A 229 -26.67 -7.87 44.63
N PRO A 230 -26.44 -7.63 45.93
CA PRO A 230 -26.37 -8.67 46.95
C PRO A 230 -27.74 -9.29 47.27
#